data_AF-A0A173QUT1-F1
#
_entry.id   AF-A0A173QUT1-F1
#
_cell.length_a   1.000
_cell.length_b   1.000
_cell.length_c   1.000
_cell.angle_alpha   90.00
_cell.angle_beta   90.00
_cell.angle_gamma   90.00
#
_symmetry.space_group_name_H-M   'P 1'
#
loop_
_entity.id
_entity.type
_entity.pdbx_description
1 polymer ?
#
loop_
_entity_poly.entity_id
_entity_poly.type
_entity_poly.pdbx_seq_one_letter_code
_entity_poly.pdbx_strand_id
1 'polypeptide(L)' 'MKSMQRINPFAIGGAFVEYCVDKGYLVMEVMDHEVKYYLTEEGEVKLKEEFGITLHACAKIKEGSRE' A
#
# COMPACT_ATOMS: atom_id res chain seq x y z
N MET A 1 -0.62 -34.39 5.08
CA MET A 1 -1.53 -33.27 4.78
C MET A 1 -1.00 -32.05 5.53
N LYS A 2 -0.57 -30.98 4.85
CA LYS A 2 -0.12 -29.76 5.56
C LYS A 2 -1.31 -29.20 6.34
N SER A 3 -1.16 -28.98 7.64
CA SER A 3 -2.17 -28.31 8.46
C SER A 3 -2.40 -26.90 7.90
N MET A 4 -3.59 -26.66 7.35
CA MET A 4 -3.95 -25.33 6.86
C MET A 4 -4.63 -24.56 7.99
N GLN A 5 -4.13 -23.35 8.26
CA GLN A 5 -4.73 -22.45 9.23
C GLN A 5 -5.59 -21.42 8.51
N ARG A 6 -6.78 -21.13 9.06
CA ARG A 6 -7.61 -20.02 8.58
C ARG A 6 -6.93 -18.69 8.94
N ILE A 7 -6.88 -17.78 7.98
CA ILE A 7 -6.31 -16.44 8.16
C ILE A 7 -7.34 -15.36 7.83
N ASN A 8 -7.10 -14.14 8.31
CA ASN A 8 -7.81 -12.96 7.86
C ASN A 8 -7.09 -12.39 6.62
N PRO A 9 -7.69 -12.40 5.42
CA PRO A 9 -7.03 -11.89 4.22
C PRO A 9 -6.74 -10.39 4.29
N PHE A 10 -7.53 -9.61 5.04
CA PHE A 10 -7.27 -8.18 5.23
C PHE A 10 -6.04 -7.92 6.10
N ALA A 11 -5.72 -8.82 7.04
CA ALA A 11 -4.50 -8.73 7.83
C ALA A 11 -3.24 -8.92 6.97
N ILE A 12 -3.34 -9.72 5.89
CA ILE A 12 -2.25 -9.84 4.91
C ILE A 12 -2.05 -8.51 4.17
N GLY A 13 -3.14 -7.87 3.75
CA GLY A 13 -3.08 -6.55 3.12
C GLY A 13 -2.47 -5.50 4.03
N GLY A 14 -2.90 -5.43 5.29
CA GLY A 14 -2.33 -4.51 6.28
C GLY A 14 -0.84 -4.72 6.51
N ALA A 15 -0.40 -5.97 6.74
CA ALA A 15 1.01 -6.30 6.91
C ALA A 15 1.83 -5.97 5.65
N PHE A 16 1.25 -6.12 4.46
CA PHE A 16 1.92 -5.74 3.22
C PHE A 16 2.07 -4.22 3.07
N VAL A 17 1.08 -3.43 3.50
CA VAL A 17 1.21 -1.96 3.53
C VAL A 17 2.32 -1.54 4.48
N GLU A 18 2.37 -2.11 5.68
CA GLU A 18 3.45 -1.86 6.66
C GLU A 18 4.82 -2.21 6.08
N TYR A 19 4.96 -3.39 5.47
CA TYR A 19 6.17 -3.78 4.75
C TYR A 19 6.58 -2.75 3.67
N CYS A 20 5.62 -2.27 2.87
CA CYS A 20 5.91 -1.27 1.84
C CYS A 20 6.36 0.07 2.43
N VAL A 21 5.85 0.47 3.60
CA VAL A 21 6.32 1.67 4.32
C VAL A 21 7.76 1.46 4.81
N ASP A 22 8.06 0.32 5.43
CA ASP A 22 9.41 0.00 5.93
C ASP A 22 10.46 -0.03 4.80
N LYS A 23 10.04 -0.38 3.58
CA LYS A 23 10.91 -0.39 2.39
C LYS A 23 11.01 0.96 1.69
N GLY A 24 10.23 1.97 2.08
CA GLY A 24 10.17 3.26 1.39
C GLY A 24 9.40 3.24 0.07
N TYR A 25 8.64 2.18 -0.21
CA TYR A 25 7.77 2.08 -1.39
C TYR A 25 6.52 2.94 -1.20
N LEU A 26 6.06 3.04 0.05
CA LEU A 26 5.02 3.96 0.49
C LEU A 26 5.61 4.95 1.47
N VAL A 27 5.16 6.20 1.39
CA VAL A 27 5.35 7.20 2.44
C VAL A 27 4.04 7.33 3.19
N MET A 28 4.09 7.23 4.52
CA MET A 28 2.94 7.41 5.40
C MET A 28 3.07 8.76 6.09
N GLU A 29 2.05 9.60 5.98
CA GLU A 29 1.93 10.85 6.72
C GLU A 29 0.74 10.77 7.68
N VAL A 30 0.97 11.12 8.94
CA VAL A 30 -0.07 11.22 9.96
C VAL A 30 -0.35 12.70 10.20
N MET A 31 -1.56 13.14 9.84
CA MET A 31 -2.02 14.52 9.99
C MET A 31 -3.25 14.55 10.90
N ASP A 32 -3.11 15.04 12.13
CA ASP A 32 -4.15 15.11 13.16
C ASP A 32 -4.88 13.77 13.39
N HIS A 33 -5.97 13.53 12.64
CA HIS A 33 -6.85 12.37 12.72
C HIS A 33 -6.90 11.55 11.43
N GLU A 34 -6.08 11.90 10.44
CA GLU A 34 -6.02 11.25 9.15
C GLU A 34 -4.63 10.64 8.91
N VAL A 35 -4.62 9.48 8.27
CA VAL A 35 -3.40 8.85 7.77
C VAL A 35 -3.47 8.84 6.26
N LYS A 36 -2.47 9.43 5.62
CA LYS A 36 -2.31 9.45 4.17
C LYS A 36 -1.15 8.55 3.78
N TYR A 37 -1.31 7.85 2.66
CA TYR A 37 -0.29 7.02 2.07
C TYR A 37 0.00 7.49 0.66
N TYR A 38 1.27 7.63 0.34
CA TYR A 38 1.75 8.10 -0.95
C TYR A 38 2.64 7.04 -1.57
N LEU A 39 2.35 6.68 -2.82
CA LEU A 39 3.19 5.77 -3.59
C LEU A 39 4.38 6.53 -4.15
N THR A 40 5.60 6.02 -3.91
CA THR A 40 6.81 6.56 -4.53
C THR A 40 7.00 6.00 -5.94
N GLU A 41 7.78 6.68 -6.79
CA GLU A 41 8.09 6.17 -8.13
C GLU A 41 8.81 4.81 -8.06
N GLU A 42 9.77 4.67 -7.14
CA GLU A 42 10.44 3.40 -6.88
C GLU A 42 9.44 2.33 -6.40
N GLY A 43 8.53 2.70 -5.51
CA GLY A 43 7.46 1.82 -5.05
C GLY A 43 6.57 1.31 -6.18
N GLU A 44 6.22 2.17 -7.14
CA GLU A 44 5.41 1.78 -8.31
C GLU A 44 6.14 0.73 -9.17
N VAL A 45 7.45 0.90 -9.39
CA VAL A 45 8.28 -0.08 -10.11
C VAL A 45 8.38 -1.39 -9.33
N LYS A 46 8.68 -1.32 -8.03
CA LYS A 46 8.86 -2.49 -7.16
C LYS A 46 7.60 -3.32 -7.00
N LEU A 47 6.44 -2.68 -6.85
CA LEU A 47 5.15 -3.37 -6.81
C LEU A 47 4.89 -4.17 -8.08
N LYS A 48 5.24 -3.61 -9.23
CA LYS A 48 5.06 -4.27 -10.53
C LYS A 48 6.04 -5.43 -10.71
N GLU A 49 7.34 -5.20 -10.47
CA GLU A 49 8.40 -6.17 -10.78
C GLU A 49 8.43 -7.35 -9.82
N GLU A 50 8.22 -7.11 -8.53
CA GLU A 50 8.36 -8.15 -7.50
C GLU A 50 7.02 -8.83 -7.17
N PHE A 51 5.90 -8.11 -7.27
CA PHE A 51 4.59 -8.60 -6.85
C PHE A 51 3.56 -8.68 -7.99
N GLY A 52 3.87 -8.17 -9.18
CA GLY A 52 2.92 -8.12 -10.30
C GLY A 52 1.74 -7.17 -10.05
N ILE A 53 1.84 -6.27 -9.07
CA ILE A 53 0.78 -5.35 -8.68
C ILE A 53 0.92 -4.06 -9.51
N THR A 54 -0.09 -3.75 -10.31
CA THR A 54 -0.19 -2.48 -11.05
C THR A 54 -1.38 -1.69 -10.55
N LEU A 55 -1.15 -0.50 -9.99
CA LEU A 55 -2.20 0.36 -9.49
C LEU A 55 -2.77 1.21 -10.64
N HIS A 56 -4.00 0.92 -11.03
CA HIS A 56 -4.72 1.69 -12.05
C HIS A 56 -5.18 3.06 -11.50
N ALA A 57 -5.54 3.97 -12.40
CA ALA A 57 -5.93 5.34 -12.04
C ALA A 57 -7.08 5.43 -11.01
N CYS A 58 -7.94 4.42 -10.92
CA CYS A 58 -9.01 4.34 -9.91
C CYS A 58 -8.49 4.15 -8.47
N ALA A 59 -7.25 3.66 -8.30
CA ALA A 59 -6.60 3.55 -7.00
C ALA A 59 -5.82 4.81 -6.61
N LYS A 60 -5.58 5.74 -7.56
CA LYS A 60 -4.86 6.99 -7.31
C LYS A 60 -5.87 8.07 -6.93
N ILE A 61 -5.90 8.44 -5.65
CA ILE A 61 -6.73 9.53 -5.15
C ILE A 61 -6.07 10.83 -5.59
N LYS A 62 -6.76 11.62 -6.44
CA LYS A 62 -6.33 13.00 -6.71
C LYS A 62 -6.62 13.83 -5.46
N GLU A 63 -5.60 14.44 -4.85
CA GLU A 63 -5.87 15.50 -3.88
C GLU A 63 -6.65 16.61 -4.59
N GLY A 64 -7.90 16.80 -4.21
CA GLY A 64 -8.69 17.92 -4.68
C GLY A 64 -8.09 19.20 -4.12
N SER A 65 -7.81 20.16 -4.99
CA SER A 65 -7.63 21.56 -4.60
C SER A 65 -8.79 21.93 -3.68
N ARG A 66 -8.51 22.20 -2.39
CA ARG A 66 -9.45 22.95 -1.56
C ARG A 66 -9.50 24.36 -2.15
N GLU A 67 -10.55 24.66 -2.90
CA GLU A 67 -11.02 26.03 -3.12
C GLU A 67 -11.80 26.52 -1.90
#